data_AF-A0AA43TUG7-F1
#
_entry.id   AF-A0AA43TUG7-F1
#
_cell.length_a   1.000
_cell.length_b   1.000
_cell.length_c   1.000
_cell.angle_alpha   90.00
_cell.angle_beta   90.00
_cell.angle_gamma   90.00
#
_symmetry.space_group_name_H-M   'P 1'
#
loop_
_entity.id
_entity.type
_entity.pdbx_description
1 polymer ?
#
loop_
_entity_poly.entity_id
_entity_poly.type
_entity_poly.pdbx_seq_one_letter_code
_entity_poly.pdbx_strand_id
1 'polypeptide(L)'
;MMIHVVTGRQEELPDGLYSKVARYRHKVFVERLGWQLQTFNYAEQDQFDRFDTVYVISRDERGNISGCARLLPTTQPYLLGDVFPQLLNGMPPPNSPDVWELSRFAAVDFNAKASCALGRFSSLITITLLQEAIAYAALQGAKRVITVSPVGVERLLKRTGFHSHRAGPPWLLMGIRFLHVGLILRMSHSIKLDISRDR
;
A
#
# COMPACT_ATOMS: atom_id res chain seq x y z
N MET A 1 -20.25 -6.07 -8.40
CA MET A 1 -18.98 -5.40 -8.75
C MET A 1 -17.87 -6.24 -8.16
N MET A 2 -17.19 -7.02 -8.99
CA MET A 2 -16.03 -7.81 -8.58
C MET A 2 -14.78 -6.94 -8.58
N ILE A 3 -13.98 -7.07 -7.51
CA ILE A 3 -12.67 -6.44 -7.40
C ILE A 3 -11.64 -7.51 -7.74
N HIS A 4 -10.85 -7.29 -8.79
CA HIS A 4 -9.76 -8.18 -9.14
C HIS A 4 -8.45 -7.62 -8.59
N VAL A 5 -7.72 -8.38 -7.79
CA VAL A 5 -6.38 -7.98 -7.32
C VAL A 5 -5.30 -8.73 -8.10
N VAL A 6 -4.29 -8.00 -8.56
CA VAL A 6 -3.06 -8.54 -9.12
C VAL A 6 -1.93 -8.19 -8.17
N THR A 7 -1.12 -9.17 -7.78
CA THR A 7 0.03 -8.96 -6.91
C THR A 7 1.27 -9.57 -7.54
N GLY A 8 2.37 -8.82 -7.57
CA GLY A 8 3.64 -9.31 -8.10
C GLY A 8 4.67 -8.20 -8.30
N ARG A 9 5.88 -8.62 -8.64
CA ARG A 9 6.96 -7.75 -9.10
C ARG A 9 6.69 -7.27 -10.51
N GLN A 10 7.37 -6.20 -10.94
CA GLN A 10 7.16 -5.60 -12.26
C GLN A 10 7.19 -6.62 -13.41
N GLU A 11 8.12 -7.58 -13.39
CA GLU A 11 8.27 -8.62 -14.42
C GLU A 11 7.18 -9.70 -14.39
N GLU A 12 6.49 -9.84 -13.26
CA GLU A 12 5.40 -10.80 -13.04
C GLU A 12 4.03 -10.18 -13.38
N LEU A 13 3.97 -8.86 -13.55
CA LEU A 13 2.74 -8.15 -13.87
C LEU A 13 2.40 -8.28 -15.36
N PRO A 14 1.10 -8.34 -15.72
CA PRO A 14 0.68 -8.26 -17.11
C PRO A 14 1.26 -7.04 -17.84
N ASP A 15 1.52 -7.20 -19.13
CA ASP A 15 2.12 -6.18 -19.98
C ASP A 15 1.48 -4.80 -19.83
N GLY A 16 2.33 -3.80 -19.62
CA GLY A 16 1.93 -2.40 -19.46
C GLY A 16 1.18 -2.08 -18.16
N LEU A 17 0.87 -3.06 -17.30
CA LEU A 17 0.17 -2.79 -16.04
C LEU A 17 1.02 -1.92 -15.10
N TYR A 18 2.33 -2.17 -15.03
CA TYR A 18 3.25 -1.35 -14.25
C TYR A 18 3.20 0.14 -14.64
N SER A 19 3.29 0.44 -15.93
CA SER A 19 3.21 1.81 -16.44
C SER A 19 1.86 2.46 -16.12
N LYS A 20 0.77 1.69 -16.12
CA LYS A 20 -0.55 2.16 -15.68
C LYS A 20 -0.59 2.47 -14.18
N VAL A 21 0.08 1.66 -13.34
CA VAL A 21 0.21 1.94 -11.89
C VAL A 21 0.99 3.22 -11.66
N ALA A 22 2.10 3.47 -12.35
CA ALA A 22 2.87 4.70 -12.19
C ALA A 22 2.04 5.96 -12.55
N ARG A 23 1.21 5.89 -13.60
CA ARG A 23 0.26 6.95 -13.95
C ARG A 23 -0.89 7.09 -12.95
N TYR A 24 -1.38 5.97 -12.43
CA TYR A 24 -2.39 5.98 -11.37
C TYR A 24 -1.87 6.69 -10.12
N ARG A 25 -0.65 6.35 -9.69
CA ARG A 25 0.04 6.98 -8.57
C ARG A 25 0.19 8.49 -8.77
N HIS A 26 0.55 8.94 -9.98
CA HIS A 26 0.58 10.37 -10.32
C HIS A 26 -0.77 11.05 -10.07
N LYS A 27 -1.86 10.49 -10.61
CA LYS A 27 -3.21 11.04 -10.43
C LYS A 27 -3.61 11.10 -8.96
N VAL A 28 -3.26 10.09 -8.16
CA VAL A 28 -3.60 10.08 -6.74
C VAL A 28 -2.72 11.04 -5.94
N PHE A 29 -1.40 10.82 -5.93
CA PHE A 29 -0.51 11.49 -4.99
C PHE A 29 -0.20 12.92 -5.41
N VAL A 30 -0.08 13.19 -6.71
CA VAL A 30 0.29 14.52 -7.23
C VAL A 30 -0.95 15.34 -7.55
N GLU A 31 -1.79 14.87 -8.48
CA GLU A 31 -2.95 15.68 -8.94
C GLU A 31 -4.02 15.84 -7.86
N ARG A 32 -4.40 14.75 -7.20
CA ARG A 32 -5.51 14.77 -6.23
C ARG A 32 -5.08 15.17 -4.82
N LEU A 33 -3.95 14.68 -4.34
CA LEU A 33 -3.47 14.96 -2.98
C LEU A 33 -2.49 16.15 -2.91
N GLY A 34 -2.02 16.66 -4.04
CA GLY A 34 -1.15 17.84 -4.11
C GLY A 34 0.27 17.61 -3.59
N TRP A 35 0.72 16.36 -3.46
CA TRP A 35 2.07 16.07 -2.97
C TRP A 35 3.09 16.53 -4.01
N GLN A 36 4.13 17.22 -3.54
CA GLN A 36 5.21 17.70 -4.38
C GLN A 36 6.23 16.57 -4.57
N LEU A 37 5.92 15.64 -5.45
CA LEU A 37 6.77 14.51 -5.79
C LEU A 37 7.44 14.72 -7.15
N GLN A 38 8.62 14.13 -7.33
CA GLN A 38 9.26 14.06 -8.64
C GLN A 38 8.47 13.11 -9.55
N THR A 39 8.22 13.54 -10.78
CA THR A 39 7.50 12.76 -11.77
C THR A 39 8.13 12.95 -13.14
N PHE A 40 7.97 11.95 -14.00
CA PHE A 40 8.42 12.02 -15.40
C PHE A 40 7.29 11.54 -16.29
N ASN A 41 6.91 12.30 -17.32
CA ASN A 41 5.83 11.95 -18.25
C ASN A 41 4.52 11.51 -17.55
N TYR A 42 4.11 12.24 -16.50
CA TYR A 42 2.91 11.94 -15.69
C TYR A 42 2.94 10.55 -15.02
N ALA A 43 4.14 10.02 -14.76
CA ALA A 43 4.37 8.82 -13.98
C ALA A 43 5.03 9.19 -12.64
N GLU A 44 4.48 8.70 -11.53
CA GLU A 44 5.08 8.83 -10.21
C GLU A 44 5.83 7.54 -9.88
N GLN A 45 7.15 7.67 -9.77
CA GLN A 45 8.09 6.63 -9.42
C GLN A 45 9.17 7.25 -8.53
N ASP A 46 9.68 6.47 -7.58
CA ASP A 46 10.79 6.89 -6.72
C ASP A 46 11.89 5.83 -6.67
N GLN A 47 12.94 6.07 -5.88
CA GLN A 47 14.10 5.18 -5.79
C GLN A 47 13.78 3.79 -5.22
N PHE A 48 12.58 3.59 -4.68
CA PHE A 48 12.12 2.32 -4.13
C PHE A 48 11.27 1.52 -5.12
N ASP A 49 11.13 1.98 -6.36
CA ASP A 49 10.55 1.24 -7.48
C ASP A 49 11.66 0.46 -8.21
N ARG A 50 12.06 -0.67 -7.63
CA ARG A 50 13.16 -1.54 -8.04
C ARG A 50 12.64 -2.89 -8.54
N PHE A 51 13.56 -3.75 -8.99
CA PHE A 51 13.22 -5.10 -9.48
C PHE A 51 12.59 -5.99 -8.39
N ASP A 52 12.96 -5.80 -7.12
CA ASP A 52 12.43 -6.55 -5.96
C ASP A 52 11.12 -5.97 -5.41
N THR A 53 10.64 -4.85 -5.95
CA THR A 53 9.45 -4.17 -5.49
C THR A 53 8.20 -4.94 -5.87
N VAL A 54 7.37 -5.25 -4.88
CA VAL A 54 6.09 -5.93 -5.09
C VAL A 54 4.96 -4.90 -5.11
N TYR A 55 4.10 -5.01 -6.11
CA TYR A 55 2.91 -4.18 -6.26
C TYR A 55 1.67 -5.01 -6.00
N VAL A 56 0.70 -4.44 -5.28
CA VAL A 56 -0.63 -5.00 -5.07
C VAL A 56 -1.61 -4.04 -5.72
N ILE A 57 -2.37 -4.50 -6.71
CA ILE A 57 -3.11 -3.63 -7.64
C ILE A 57 -4.54 -4.10 -7.73
N SER A 58 -5.50 -3.26 -7.34
CA SER A 58 -6.92 -3.56 -7.55
C SER A 58 -7.39 -2.99 -8.88
N ARG A 59 -8.20 -3.78 -9.59
CA ARG A 59 -8.82 -3.41 -10.86
C ARG A 59 -10.33 -3.63 -10.82
N ASP A 60 -11.06 -2.81 -11.55
CA ASP A 60 -12.47 -3.05 -11.86
C ASP A 60 -12.65 -4.12 -12.95
N GLU A 61 -13.89 -4.48 -13.24
CA GLU A 61 -14.27 -5.46 -14.26
C GLU A 61 -13.85 -5.05 -15.69
N ARG A 62 -13.55 -3.75 -15.91
CA ARG A 62 -13.07 -3.21 -17.19
C ARG A 62 -11.54 -3.14 -17.25
N GLY A 63 -10.85 -3.58 -16.20
CA GLY A 63 -9.40 -3.57 -16.09
C GLY A 63 -8.81 -2.20 -15.70
N ASN A 64 -9.64 -1.22 -15.32
CA ASN A 64 -9.14 0.06 -14.80
C ASN A 64 -8.60 -0.12 -13.39
N ILE A 65 -7.48 0.55 -13.09
CA ILE A 65 -6.92 0.55 -11.74
C ILE A 65 -7.80 1.38 -10.82
N SER A 66 -8.19 0.79 -9.69
CA SER A 66 -8.98 1.41 -8.63
C SER A 66 -8.22 1.54 -7.31
N GLY A 67 -7.00 1.01 -7.24
CA GLY A 67 -6.16 1.05 -6.06
C GLY A 67 -4.79 0.41 -6.30
N CYS A 68 -3.81 0.84 -5.50
CA CYS A 68 -2.47 0.28 -5.49
C CYS A 68 -1.84 0.32 -4.09
N ALA A 69 -0.94 -0.61 -3.82
CA ALA A 69 -0.01 -0.59 -2.70
C ALA A 69 1.35 -1.12 -3.16
N ARG A 70 2.40 -0.73 -2.44
CA ARG A 70 3.77 -1.19 -2.64
C ARG A 70 4.25 -1.91 -1.39
N LEU A 71 4.92 -3.04 -1.59
CA LEU A 71 5.53 -3.87 -0.57
C LEU A 71 7.04 -3.99 -0.82
N LEU A 72 7.82 -3.81 0.25
CA LEU A 72 9.28 -3.90 0.22
C LEU A 72 9.79 -4.66 1.45
N PRO A 73 10.75 -5.60 1.31
CA PRO A 73 11.42 -6.17 2.46
C PRO A 73 12.31 -5.11 3.12
N THR A 74 12.36 -5.04 4.45
CA THR A 74 13.20 -4.03 5.11
C THR A 74 14.69 -4.39 5.14
N THR A 75 15.08 -5.52 4.54
CA THR A 75 16.48 -5.90 4.28
C THR A 75 17.08 -5.14 3.09
N GLN A 76 16.26 -4.39 2.36
CA GLN A 76 16.65 -3.50 1.27
C GLN A 76 16.21 -2.07 1.58
N PRO A 77 16.74 -1.03 0.91
CA PRO A 77 16.30 0.35 1.10
C PRO A 77 14.79 0.53 1.02
N TYR A 78 14.20 1.33 1.92
CA TYR A 78 12.75 1.52 2.03
C TYR A 78 12.40 2.91 2.59
N LEU A 79 11.16 3.36 2.39
CA LEU A 79 10.76 4.75 2.59
C LEU A 79 10.90 5.22 4.03
N LEU A 80 10.43 4.44 5.00
CA LEU A 80 10.51 4.79 6.42
C LEU A 80 11.97 4.85 6.90
N GLY A 81 12.82 3.93 6.46
CA GLY A 81 14.22 3.88 6.87
C GLY A 81 15.04 5.05 6.32
N ASP A 82 14.80 5.40 5.07
CA ASP A 82 15.67 6.34 4.35
C ASP A 82 15.13 7.79 4.34
N VAL A 83 13.80 7.96 4.32
CA VAL A 83 13.16 9.29 4.14
C VAL A 83 12.46 9.77 5.40
N PHE A 84 11.91 8.86 6.20
CA PHE A 84 11.19 9.21 7.44
C PHE A 84 11.73 8.56 8.73
N PRO A 85 13.05 8.44 8.93
CA PRO A 85 13.58 7.76 10.12
C PRO A 85 13.16 8.43 11.43
N GLN A 86 12.87 9.74 11.43
CA GLN A 86 12.34 10.47 12.59
C GLN A 86 11.02 9.90 13.12
N LEU A 87 10.22 9.21 12.27
CA LEU A 87 8.98 8.56 12.70
C LEU A 87 9.21 7.28 13.50
N LEU A 88 10.44 6.76 13.55
CA LEU A 88 10.82 5.63 14.39
C LEU A 88 11.01 6.00 15.86
N ASN A 89 10.94 7.30 16.20
CA ASN A 89 10.97 7.79 17.58
C ASN A 89 12.21 7.30 18.37
N GLY A 90 13.39 7.39 17.74
CA GLY A 90 14.67 6.98 18.32
C GLY A 90 14.99 5.50 18.18
N MET A 91 14.05 4.67 17.71
CA MET A 91 14.34 3.27 17.39
C MET A 91 15.13 3.14 16.09
N PRO A 92 16.04 2.16 15.96
CA PRO A 92 16.72 1.90 14.70
C PRO A 92 15.72 1.44 13.62
N PRO A 93 15.94 1.81 12.34
CA PRO A 93 15.17 1.27 11.23
C PRO A 93 15.23 -0.27 11.20
N PRO A 94 14.09 -0.99 11.12
CA PRO A 94 14.11 -2.43 10.99
C PRO A 94 14.92 -2.91 9.78
N ASN A 95 15.84 -3.85 9.99
CA ASN A 95 16.53 -4.57 8.92
C ASN A 95 16.38 -6.06 9.18
N SER A 96 15.31 -6.67 8.65
CA SER A 96 14.96 -8.06 8.95
C SER A 96 14.06 -8.65 7.87
N PRO A 97 14.25 -9.92 7.46
CA PRO A 97 13.33 -10.58 6.53
C PRO A 97 11.92 -10.77 7.12
N ASP A 98 11.78 -10.71 8.45
CA ASP A 98 10.50 -10.82 9.14
C ASP A 98 9.66 -9.52 9.08
N VAL A 99 10.21 -8.43 8.52
CA VAL A 99 9.56 -7.11 8.49
C VAL A 99 9.51 -6.59 7.06
N TRP A 100 8.32 -6.16 6.65
CA TRP A 100 8.09 -5.56 5.34
C TRP A 100 7.47 -4.17 5.48
N GLU A 101 7.82 -3.25 4.59
CA GLU A 101 7.17 -1.96 4.47
C GLU A 101 6.00 -2.02 3.49
N LEU A 102 4.87 -1.43 3.90
CA LEU A 102 3.76 -1.06 3.03
C LEU A 102 3.74 0.46 2.79
N SER A 103 3.89 0.86 1.53
CA SER A 103 3.88 2.27 1.09
C SER A 103 3.02 2.46 -0.18
N ARG A 104 2.86 3.71 -0.63
CA ARG A 104 2.04 4.07 -1.82
C ARG A 104 0.63 3.43 -1.82
N PHE A 105 0.03 3.35 -0.65
CA PHE A 105 -1.28 2.74 -0.44
C PHE A 105 -2.41 3.73 -0.78
N ALA A 106 -3.19 3.42 -1.80
CA ALA A 106 -4.31 4.23 -2.26
C ALA A 106 -5.43 3.38 -2.86
N ALA A 107 -6.68 3.81 -2.67
CA ALA A 107 -7.88 3.17 -3.19
C ALA A 107 -8.87 4.24 -3.69
N VAL A 108 -8.55 4.78 -4.86
CA VAL A 108 -9.32 5.79 -5.58
C VAL A 108 -9.81 5.20 -6.89
N ASP A 109 -11.13 5.15 -7.07
CA ASP A 109 -11.75 4.84 -8.35
C ASP A 109 -12.08 6.15 -9.08
N PHE A 110 -11.31 6.45 -10.14
CA PHE A 110 -11.53 7.63 -10.98
C PHE A 110 -12.63 7.44 -12.02
N ASN A 111 -13.16 6.22 -12.19
CA ASN A 111 -14.20 5.88 -13.15
C ASN A 111 -15.57 5.66 -12.49
N ALA A 112 -15.64 5.67 -11.15
CA ALA A 112 -16.89 5.63 -10.41
C ALA A 112 -17.78 6.83 -10.75
N LYS A 113 -19.02 6.58 -11.17
CA LYS A 113 -20.03 7.64 -11.31
C LYS A 113 -20.27 8.28 -9.94
N ALA A 114 -20.29 9.62 -9.89
CA ALA A 114 -20.36 10.44 -8.67
C ALA A 114 -21.56 10.13 -7.74
N SER A 115 -22.53 9.31 -8.16
CA SER A 115 -23.76 8.97 -7.44
C SER A 115 -23.73 7.67 -6.62
N CYS A 116 -22.64 6.87 -6.65
CA CYS A 116 -22.59 5.62 -5.89
C CYS A 116 -21.70 5.74 -4.64
N ALA A 117 -22.33 5.96 -3.47
CA ALA A 117 -21.81 5.61 -2.14
C ALA A 117 -20.28 5.64 -1.96
N LEU A 118 -19.63 6.76 -2.31
CA LEU A 118 -18.17 6.89 -2.39
C LEU A 118 -17.46 6.43 -1.11
N GLY A 119 -18.08 6.61 0.07
CA GLY A 119 -17.52 6.18 1.34
C GLY A 119 -17.53 4.67 1.61
N ARG A 120 -18.51 3.92 1.09
CA ARG A 120 -18.61 2.46 1.32
C ARG A 120 -17.79 1.66 0.30
N PHE A 121 -17.82 2.06 -0.97
CA PHE A 121 -17.06 1.38 -2.03
C PHE A 121 -15.55 1.58 -1.92
N SER A 122 -15.10 2.81 -1.66
CA SER A 122 -13.68 3.05 -1.35
C SER A 122 -13.24 2.19 -0.16
N SER A 123 -14.10 1.99 0.85
CA SER A 123 -13.75 1.15 2.01
C SER A 123 -13.57 -0.33 1.68
N LEU A 124 -14.33 -0.91 0.75
CA LEU A 124 -14.17 -2.32 0.38
C LEU A 124 -12.87 -2.54 -0.41
N ILE A 125 -12.63 -1.72 -1.45
CA ILE A 125 -11.37 -1.77 -2.23
C ILE A 125 -10.18 -1.60 -1.29
N THR A 126 -10.26 -0.62 -0.39
CA THR A 126 -9.21 -0.36 0.59
C THR A 126 -8.94 -1.58 1.49
N ILE A 127 -9.99 -2.20 2.05
CA ILE A 127 -9.85 -3.37 2.92
C ILE A 127 -9.28 -4.55 2.15
N THR A 128 -9.82 -4.86 0.97
CA THR A 128 -9.34 -5.96 0.11
C THR A 128 -7.87 -5.75 -0.26
N LEU A 129 -7.49 -4.56 -0.70
CA LEU A 129 -6.11 -4.22 -1.06
C LEU A 129 -5.15 -4.39 0.13
N LEU A 130 -5.56 -3.96 1.32
CA LEU A 130 -4.76 -4.11 2.54
C LEU A 130 -4.64 -5.57 2.98
N GLN A 131 -5.72 -6.35 2.90
CA GLN A 131 -5.71 -7.77 3.20
C GLN A 131 -4.79 -8.54 2.25
N GLU A 132 -4.87 -8.26 0.95
CA GLU A 132 -4.00 -8.87 -0.06
C GLU A 132 -2.53 -8.51 0.16
N ALA A 133 -2.24 -7.24 0.45
CA ALA A 133 -0.88 -6.81 0.74
C ALA A 133 -0.29 -7.50 1.99
N ILE A 134 -1.10 -7.60 3.04
CA ILE A 134 -0.71 -8.29 4.27
C ILE A 134 -0.55 -9.79 4.03
N ALA A 135 -1.48 -10.43 3.32
CA ALA A 135 -1.42 -11.85 3.02
C ALA A 135 -0.19 -12.18 2.18
N TYR A 136 0.12 -11.38 1.16
CA TYR A 136 1.33 -11.57 0.37
C TYR A 136 2.60 -11.43 1.22
N ALA A 137 2.71 -10.39 2.05
CA ALA A 137 3.87 -10.23 2.93
C ALA A 137 4.02 -11.43 3.88
N ALA A 138 2.92 -11.93 4.45
CA ALA A 138 2.92 -13.12 5.30
C ALA A 138 3.37 -14.39 4.54
N LEU A 139 2.93 -14.57 3.29
CA LEU A 139 3.38 -15.67 2.42
C LEU A 139 4.88 -15.61 2.13
N GLN A 140 5.46 -14.41 2.10
CA GLN A 140 6.91 -14.19 1.99
C GLN A 140 7.65 -14.33 3.33
N GLY A 141 6.96 -14.75 4.41
CA GLY A 141 7.55 -14.98 5.73
C GLY A 141 7.53 -13.77 6.67
N ALA A 142 6.93 -12.64 6.28
CA ALA A 142 6.82 -11.49 7.16
C ALA A 142 5.99 -11.83 8.41
N LYS A 143 6.46 -11.36 9.57
CA LYS A 143 5.74 -11.39 10.85
C LYS A 143 5.15 -10.02 11.20
N ARG A 144 5.65 -8.96 10.57
CA ARG A 144 5.19 -7.59 10.77
C ARG A 144 5.20 -6.82 9.46
N VAL A 145 4.22 -5.93 9.31
CA VAL A 145 4.19 -4.92 8.24
C VAL A 145 4.28 -3.55 8.89
N ILE A 146 5.21 -2.71 8.45
CA ILE A 146 5.34 -1.32 8.90
C ILE A 146 4.84 -0.37 7.81
N THR A 147 4.30 0.78 8.20
CA THR A 147 3.85 1.78 7.22
C THR A 147 3.98 3.19 7.77
N VAL A 148 4.37 4.11 6.89
CA VAL A 148 4.20 5.55 7.10
C VAL A 148 2.89 5.96 6.47
N SER A 149 1.98 6.46 7.29
CA SER A 149 0.66 6.85 6.82
C SER A 149 0.21 8.17 7.45
N PRO A 150 -0.62 8.95 6.74
CA PRO A 150 -1.32 10.07 7.36
C PRO A 150 -2.16 9.59 8.56
N VAL A 151 -2.29 10.40 9.60
CA VAL A 151 -3.06 10.05 10.83
C VAL A 151 -4.48 9.60 10.52
N GLY A 152 -5.11 10.13 9.45
CA GLY A 152 -6.46 9.74 9.03
C GLY A 152 -6.60 8.25 8.67
N VAL A 153 -5.52 7.60 8.23
CA VAL A 153 -5.50 6.18 7.85
C VAL A 153 -5.58 5.26 9.07
N GLU A 154 -5.27 5.74 10.28
CA GLU A 154 -5.32 4.92 11.48
C GLU A 154 -6.73 4.36 11.77
N ARG A 155 -7.78 5.14 11.49
CA ARG A 155 -9.17 4.67 11.66
C ARG A 155 -9.50 3.48 10.77
N LEU A 156 -8.93 3.45 9.56
CA LEU A 156 -9.05 2.31 8.66
C LEU A 156 -8.32 1.10 9.24
N LEU A 157 -7.07 1.27 9.70
CA LEU A 157 -6.28 0.18 10.28
C LEU A 157 -6.98 -0.46 11.50
N LYS A 158 -7.66 0.34 12.32
CA LYS A 158 -8.47 -0.16 13.45
C LYS A 158 -9.67 -1.02 13.05
N ARG A 159 -10.15 -0.89 11.81
CA ARG A 159 -11.24 -1.73 11.27
C ARG A 159 -10.73 -3.04 10.70
N THR A 160 -9.42 -3.20 10.58
CA THR A 160 -8.81 -4.46 10.16
C THR A 160 -8.72 -5.39 11.36
N GLY A 161 -8.79 -6.70 11.13
CA GLY A 161 -8.59 -7.70 12.19
C GLY A 161 -7.16 -7.78 12.73
N PHE A 162 -6.25 -6.87 12.32
CA PHE A 162 -4.85 -6.88 12.69
C PHE A 162 -4.57 -6.01 13.92
N HIS A 163 -3.60 -6.43 14.73
CA HIS A 163 -3.13 -5.61 15.85
C HIS A 163 -2.17 -4.53 15.32
N SER A 164 -2.58 -3.27 15.45
CA SER A 164 -1.76 -2.12 15.08
C SER A 164 -1.23 -1.39 16.31
N HIS A 165 -0.01 -0.88 16.24
CA HIS A 165 0.58 -0.01 17.25
C HIS A 165 1.37 1.10 16.56
N ARG A 166 1.37 2.29 17.16
CA ARG A 166 2.23 3.38 16.71
C ARG A 166 3.62 3.23 17.33
N ALA A 167 4.66 3.59 16.59
CA ALA A 167 6.01 3.66 17.16
C ALA A 167 6.29 4.98 17.91
N GLY A 168 5.50 6.02 17.63
CA GLY A 168 5.70 7.34 18.21
C GLY A 168 4.57 8.33 17.91
N PRO A 169 4.73 9.59 18.34
CA PRO A 169 3.78 10.65 18.04
C PRO A 169 3.80 10.99 16.54
N PRO A 170 2.70 11.57 16.00
CA PRO A 170 2.68 12.02 14.63
C PRO A 170 3.60 13.22 14.39
N TRP A 171 4.19 13.28 13.21
CA TRP A 171 4.97 14.41 12.73
C TRP A 171 4.19 15.22 11.69
N LEU A 172 4.40 16.53 11.66
CA LEU A 172 3.87 17.41 10.63
C LEU A 172 4.88 17.54 9.50
N LEU A 173 4.48 17.13 8.28
CA LEU A 173 5.28 17.27 7.07
C LEU A 173 4.40 17.83 5.96
N MET A 174 4.81 18.96 5.37
CA MET A 174 4.06 19.65 4.30
C MET A 174 2.59 19.91 4.66
N GLY A 175 2.33 20.29 5.92
CA GLY A 175 0.97 20.53 6.42
C GLY A 175 0.13 19.28 6.74
N ILE A 176 0.64 18.08 6.45
CA ILE A 176 -0.03 16.80 6.71
C ILE A 176 0.63 16.13 7.92
N ARG A 177 -0.19 15.59 8.84
CA ARG A 177 0.31 14.79 9.96
C ARG A 177 0.50 13.34 9.54
N PHE A 178 1.73 12.85 9.61
CA PHE A 178 2.13 11.47 9.36
C PHE A 178 2.50 10.76 10.67
N LEU A 179 2.32 9.45 10.70
CA LEU A 179 2.78 8.59 11.78
C LEU A 179 3.32 7.27 11.22
N HIS A 180 4.17 6.61 12.01
CA HIS A 180 4.58 5.24 11.76
C HIS A 180 3.68 4.28 12.54
N VAL A 181 3.09 3.31 11.82
CA VAL A 181 2.33 2.19 12.39
C VAL A 181 3.05 0.89 12.10
N GLY A 182 3.23 0.07 13.13
CA GLY A 182 3.51 -1.36 13.00
C GLY A 182 2.23 -2.17 13.06
N LEU A 183 2.02 -3.02 12.07
CA LEU A 183 0.96 -4.04 12.01
C LEU A 183 1.59 -5.39 12.35
N ILE A 184 1.10 -6.02 13.42
CA ILE A 184 1.54 -7.34 13.83
C ILE A 184 0.68 -8.38 13.11
N LEU A 185 1.34 -9.26 12.36
CA LEU A 185 0.71 -10.37 11.68
C LEU A 185 0.56 -11.51 12.68
N ARG A 186 -0.66 -11.78 13.13
CA ARG A 186 -0.96 -13.02 13.85
C ARG A 186 -1.31 -14.08 12.83
N MET A 187 -0.60 -15.20 12.84
CA MET A 187 -0.94 -16.39 12.07
C MET A 187 -2.23 -17.00 12.64
N SER A 188 -3.38 -16.40 12.31
CA SER A 188 -4.67 -17.04 12.52
C SER A 188 -4.82 -18.09 11.42
N HIS A 189 -5.06 -19.35 11.79
CA HIS A 189 -5.24 -20.51 10.90
C HIS A 189 -6.42 -20.41 9.90
N SER A 190 -6.92 -19.22 9.60
CA SER A 190 -8.15 -19.02 8.82
C SER A 190 -8.13 -17.75 7.95
N ILE A 191 -6.99 -17.44 7.32
CA ILE A 191 -7.06 -16.71 6.05
C ILE A 191 -7.31 -17.77 4.98
N LYS A 192 -8.58 -18.15 4.80
CA LYS A 192 -8.98 -18.86 3.58
C LYS A 192 -8.79 -17.88 2.43
N LEU A 193 -7.61 -17.95 1.83
CA LEU A 193 -7.35 -17.44 0.49
C LEU A 193 -8.21 -18.28 -0.46
N ASP A 194 -9.45 -17.86 -0.68
CA ASP A 194 -10.27 -18.37 -1.77
C ASP A 194 -9.75 -17.73 -3.07
N ILE A 195 -8.52 -18.11 -3.44
CA ILE A 195 -7.95 -17.82 -4.74
C ILE A 195 -8.52 -18.88 -5.67
N SER A 196 -9.71 -18.61 -6.20
CA SER A 196 -10.16 -19.25 -7.43
C SER A 196 -9.20 -18.83 -8.54
N ARG A 197 -8.12 -19.62 -8.71
CA ARG A 197 -7.38 -19.69 -9.97
C ARG A 197 -8.31 -20.31 -10.99
N ASP A 198 -9.06 -19.48 -11.69
CA ASP A 198 -9.63 -19.86 -12.98
C ASP A 198 -8.66 -19.39 -14.07
N ARG A 199 -7.68 -20.25 -14.34
CA ARG A 199 -7.08 -20.53 -15.65
C ARG A 199 -6.06 -21.65 -15.56
#